data_AF-A0A7J4SM80-F1
#
_entry.id   AF-A0A7J4SM80-F1
#
_cell.length_a   1.000
_cell.length_b   1.000
_cell.length_c   1.000
_cell.angle_alpha   90.00
_cell.angle_beta   90.00
_cell.angle_gamma   90.00
#
_symmetry.space_group_name_H-M   'P 1'
#
loop_
_entity.id
_entity.type
_entity.pdbx_description
1 polymer ?
#
loop_
_entity_poly.entity_id
_entity_poly.type
_entity_poly.pdbx_seq_one_letter_code
_entity_poly.pdbx_strand_id
1 'polypeptide(L)'
;MKPTGYLKLFVTKLGDPEVWSMRSKTGMAMYPLVITAIIAFLVVFRGTAYDVFWRYFWGPILADATGSACAVKGSSTASGYGGQLVRGFEVVQYTNGCSGVEGIVAYPGYTYVSEIGYALILVLLLFAVAKVFSRMGIKLDKQLVFSLIPYMLFGGALRVVEDANDIVPIGVEATIGYPLNILLISPVVYGTMFLVTMIAILVSVKLERMGLVDKYNRSLFAIGSGLTGAILCYLGWLVLSWPHVYLYLEIALVVLVMTTIITMFLWRVINREGSTMAEGVGEIGLVVLWSQILDGVANVVGIDWVYRLTSGMQQNLVPKHPINRGLVEIGSQFPDWITNIIGTAWPFLVIKMGAALLVIYIFDKEAMEENPSWTILLLIVIIAVGLGPGMRDLLRAVLGI
;
A
#
# COMPACT_ATOMS: atom_id res chain seq x y z
N MET A 1 -11.27 -32.49 -9.70
CA MET A 1 -10.98 -31.23 -10.42
C MET A 1 -10.36 -30.25 -9.42
N LYS A 2 -9.11 -29.83 -9.62
CA LYS A 2 -8.37 -29.04 -8.62
C LYS A 2 -8.88 -27.57 -8.62
N PRO A 3 -9.19 -26.98 -7.46
CA PRO A 3 -9.66 -25.59 -7.34
C PRO A 3 -8.66 -24.54 -7.88
N THR A 4 -7.40 -24.91 -8.10
CA THR A 4 -6.34 -24.06 -8.66
C THR A 4 -6.47 -23.79 -10.16
N GLY A 5 -7.17 -24.64 -10.92
CA GLY A 5 -7.32 -24.48 -12.37
C GLY A 5 -8.15 -23.25 -12.75
N TYR A 6 -9.19 -22.92 -11.97
CA TYR A 6 -10.04 -21.76 -12.23
C TYR A 6 -9.32 -20.44 -12.00
N LEU A 7 -8.45 -20.36 -10.99
CA LEU A 7 -7.72 -19.15 -10.67
C LEU A 7 -6.65 -18.85 -11.74
N LYS A 8 -5.94 -19.88 -12.20
CA LYS A 8 -5.02 -19.76 -13.36
C LYS A 8 -5.77 -19.30 -14.61
N LEU A 9 -6.86 -19.98 -14.95
CA LEU A 9 -7.71 -19.62 -16.09
C LEU A 9 -8.23 -18.17 -16.00
N PHE A 10 -8.55 -17.70 -14.80
CA PHE A 10 -9.03 -16.33 -14.57
C PHE A 10 -7.93 -15.28 -14.80
N VAL A 11 -6.71 -15.52 -14.32
CA VAL A 11 -5.56 -14.62 -14.54
C VAL A 11 -5.17 -14.59 -16.02
N THR A 12 -5.13 -15.74 -16.69
CA THR A 12 -4.88 -15.85 -18.13
C THR A 12 -5.95 -15.09 -18.93
N LYS A 13 -7.24 -15.30 -18.62
CA LYS A 13 -8.35 -14.61 -19.29
C LYS A 13 -8.38 -13.09 -19.05
N LEU A 14 -7.91 -12.62 -17.90
CA LEU A 14 -7.81 -11.18 -17.64
C LEU A 14 -6.75 -10.49 -18.50
N GLY A 15 -5.68 -11.21 -18.85
CA GLY A 15 -4.61 -10.73 -19.72
C GLY A 15 -4.94 -10.80 -21.21
N ASP A 16 -5.94 -11.58 -21.60
CA ASP A 16 -6.36 -11.75 -23.00
C ASP A 16 -6.96 -10.43 -23.57
N PRO A 17 -6.32 -9.84 -24.60
CA PRO A 17 -6.84 -8.66 -25.27
C PRO A 17 -8.23 -8.85 -25.86
N GLU A 18 -8.63 -10.08 -26.23
CA GLU A 18 -9.94 -10.38 -26.82
C GLU A 18 -11.08 -10.28 -25.79
N VAL A 19 -10.82 -10.67 -24.53
CA VAL A 19 -11.80 -10.60 -23.43
C VAL A 19 -12.21 -9.14 -23.14
N TRP A 20 -11.26 -8.22 -23.30
CA TRP A 20 -11.49 -6.78 -23.18
C TRP A 20 -11.67 -6.07 -24.51
N SER A 21 -11.59 -6.80 -25.63
CA SER A 21 -11.78 -6.20 -26.94
C SER A 21 -13.24 -5.79 -27.08
N MET A 22 -13.44 -4.54 -27.48
CA MET A 22 -14.73 -4.01 -27.91
C MET A 22 -15.34 -4.77 -29.10
N ARG A 23 -14.76 -5.89 -29.57
CA ARG A 23 -15.24 -6.66 -30.73
C ARG A 23 -16.21 -7.79 -30.38
N SER A 24 -16.36 -8.20 -29.12
CA SER A 24 -17.39 -9.19 -28.76
C SER A 24 -18.78 -8.54 -28.80
N LYS A 25 -19.72 -9.13 -29.57
CA LYS A 25 -21.08 -8.57 -29.76
C LYS A 25 -21.85 -8.39 -28.44
N THR A 26 -21.56 -9.20 -27.43
CA THR A 26 -22.17 -9.15 -26.08
C THR A 26 -21.52 -8.10 -25.17
N GLY A 27 -20.20 -7.88 -25.25
CA GLY A 27 -19.53 -6.80 -24.50
C GLY A 27 -19.95 -5.41 -25.00
N MET A 28 -20.06 -5.24 -26.31
CA MET A 28 -20.36 -3.95 -26.95
C MET A 28 -21.69 -3.30 -26.50
N ALA A 29 -22.69 -4.09 -26.11
CA ALA A 29 -23.99 -3.60 -25.65
C ALA A 29 -24.10 -3.48 -24.12
N MET A 30 -23.40 -4.34 -23.38
CA MET A 30 -23.55 -4.44 -21.92
C MET A 30 -22.76 -3.35 -21.17
N TYR A 31 -21.54 -3.04 -21.63
CA TYR A 31 -20.70 -1.99 -21.03
C TYR A 31 -21.34 -0.59 -21.05
N PRO A 32 -21.81 -0.06 -22.20
CA PRO A 32 -22.46 1.24 -22.20
C PRO A 32 -23.72 1.25 -21.33
N LEU A 33 -24.49 0.15 -21.29
CA LEU A 33 -25.71 0.08 -20.50
C LEU A 33 -25.44 0.08 -18.99
N VAL A 34 -24.41 -0.64 -18.53
CA VAL A 34 -23.95 -0.61 -17.13
C VAL A 34 -23.38 0.77 -16.78
N ILE A 35 -22.57 1.36 -17.64
CA ILE A 35 -22.01 2.71 -17.43
C ILE A 35 -23.13 3.74 -17.37
N THR A 36 -24.10 3.71 -18.30
CA THR A 36 -25.25 4.60 -18.31
C THR A 36 -26.12 4.40 -17.07
N ALA A 37 -26.34 3.16 -16.62
CA ALA A 37 -27.06 2.88 -15.38
C ALA A 37 -26.33 3.43 -14.14
N ILE A 38 -25.01 3.29 -14.06
CA ILE A 38 -24.18 3.87 -12.99
C ILE A 38 -24.25 5.40 -13.02
N ILE A 39 -24.09 6.01 -14.20
CA ILE A 39 -24.19 7.47 -14.36
C ILE A 39 -25.58 7.97 -13.98
N ALA A 40 -26.64 7.30 -14.45
CA ALA A 40 -28.01 7.62 -14.11
C ALA A 40 -28.25 7.50 -12.59
N PHE A 41 -27.72 6.46 -11.96
CA PHE A 41 -27.77 6.29 -10.50
C PHE A 41 -27.03 7.42 -9.76
N LEU A 42 -25.82 7.79 -10.21
CA LEU A 42 -25.03 8.88 -9.61
C LEU A 42 -25.68 10.25 -9.79
N VAL A 43 -26.42 10.45 -10.88
CA VAL A 43 -27.17 11.69 -11.15
C VAL A 43 -28.45 11.76 -10.31
N VAL A 44 -29.23 10.67 -10.28
CA VAL A 44 -30.51 10.60 -9.55
C VAL A 44 -30.30 10.59 -8.03
N PHE A 45 -29.31 9.84 -7.54
CA PHE A 45 -29.00 9.71 -6.11
C PHE A 45 -27.75 10.50 -5.70
N ARG A 46 -27.54 11.68 -6.30
CA ARG A 46 -26.34 12.50 -6.09
C ARG A 46 -26.01 12.75 -4.62
N GLY A 47 -27.03 13.04 -3.80
CA GLY A 47 -26.86 13.26 -2.35
C GLY A 47 -26.34 12.02 -1.65
N THR A 48 -27.07 10.91 -1.76
CA THR A 48 -26.71 9.63 -1.13
C THR A 48 -25.37 9.09 -1.64
N ALA A 49 -25.09 9.18 -2.95
CA ALA A 49 -23.82 8.75 -3.52
C ALA A 49 -22.64 9.56 -2.97
N TYR A 50 -22.81 10.88 -2.83
CA TYR A 50 -21.80 11.74 -2.23
C TYR A 50 -21.64 11.49 -0.73
N ASP A 51 -22.71 11.17 -0.01
CA ASP A 51 -22.69 10.81 1.41
C ASP A 51 -21.94 9.50 1.66
N VAL A 52 -22.19 8.48 0.82
CA VAL A 52 -21.47 7.20 0.85
C VAL A 52 -20.00 7.42 0.49
N PHE A 53 -19.71 8.15 -0.59
CA PHE A 53 -18.34 8.48 -0.98
C PHE A 53 -17.60 9.22 0.14
N TRP A 54 -18.24 10.23 0.73
CA TRP A 54 -17.65 10.99 1.82
C TRP A 54 -17.42 10.11 3.05
N ARG A 55 -18.39 9.29 3.46
CA ARG A 55 -18.26 8.43 4.65
C ARG A 55 -17.12 7.42 4.54
N TYR A 56 -16.95 6.80 3.38
CA TYR A 56 -16.03 5.68 3.22
C TYR A 56 -14.70 6.04 2.56
N PHE A 57 -14.64 7.11 1.77
CA PHE A 57 -13.43 7.46 1.03
C PHE A 57 -12.79 8.76 1.55
N TRP A 58 -13.52 9.88 1.51
CA TRP A 58 -12.91 11.19 1.81
C TRP A 58 -12.83 11.54 3.30
N GLY A 59 -13.90 11.30 4.06
CA GLY A 59 -13.98 11.57 5.50
C GLY A 59 -12.89 10.88 6.32
N PRO A 60 -12.59 9.59 6.09
CA PRO A 60 -11.47 8.92 6.74
C PRO A 60 -10.11 9.55 6.44
N ILE A 61 -9.87 9.96 5.19
CA ILE A 61 -8.63 10.64 4.77
C ILE A 61 -8.51 11.99 5.49
N LEU A 62 -9.61 12.75 5.56
CA LEU A 62 -9.64 14.02 6.25
C LEU A 62 -9.33 13.86 7.75
N ALA A 63 -9.95 12.88 8.42
CA ALA A 63 -9.71 12.62 9.83
C ALA A 63 -8.25 12.22 10.10
N ASP A 64 -7.66 11.36 9.25
CA ASP A 64 -6.24 10.96 9.34
C ASP A 64 -5.34 12.20 9.12
N ALA A 65 -5.68 13.07 8.16
CA ALA A 65 -4.87 14.25 7.81
C ALA A 65 -4.84 15.35 8.86
N THR A 66 -5.81 15.38 9.75
CA THR A 66 -5.88 16.39 10.81
C THR A 66 -5.59 15.78 12.18
N GLY A 67 -5.08 14.54 12.24
CA GLY A 67 -4.82 13.81 13.48
C GLY A 67 -6.06 13.68 14.37
N SER A 68 -7.26 13.70 13.78
CA SER A 68 -8.53 13.82 14.50
C SER A 68 -9.17 12.46 14.72
N ALA A 69 -9.86 12.29 15.85
CA ALA A 69 -10.55 11.04 16.19
C ALA A 69 -11.63 10.65 15.17
N CYS A 70 -12.34 11.63 14.59
CA CYS A 70 -13.27 11.43 13.48
C CYS A 70 -13.52 12.71 12.70
N ALA A 71 -14.04 12.56 11.48
CA ALA A 71 -14.64 13.65 10.71
C ALA A 71 -16.16 13.47 10.71
N VAL A 72 -16.90 14.58 10.85
CA VAL A 72 -18.36 14.57 10.85
C VAL A 72 -18.90 15.50 9.76
N LYS A 73 -19.88 14.99 9.00
CA LYS A 73 -20.64 15.73 8.00
C LYS A 73 -22.10 15.74 8.44
N GLY A 74 -22.62 16.92 8.79
CA GLY A 74 -23.97 17.06 9.35
C GLY A 74 -24.53 18.47 9.21
N SER A 75 -25.79 18.63 9.63
CA SER A 75 -26.56 19.89 9.66
C SER A 75 -26.74 20.46 11.08
N SER A 76 -26.29 19.74 12.11
CA SER A 76 -26.46 20.09 13.53
C SER A 76 -25.34 19.51 14.38
N THR A 77 -24.22 20.21 14.53
CA THR A 77 -23.36 20.01 15.71
C THR A 77 -23.92 20.86 16.85
N ALA A 78 -24.58 20.24 17.82
CA ALA A 78 -24.57 20.79 19.17
C ALA A 78 -23.21 20.43 19.76
N SER A 79 -22.16 21.17 19.41
CA SER A 79 -20.91 21.05 20.14
C SER A 79 -21.14 21.60 21.56
N GLY A 80 -20.57 20.96 22.57
CA GLY A 80 -20.43 21.57 23.90
C GLY A 80 -19.60 22.87 23.92
N TYR A 81 -19.24 23.40 22.74
CA TYR A 81 -18.36 24.55 22.49
C TYR A 81 -18.99 25.62 21.58
N GLY A 82 -20.33 25.68 21.47
CA GLY A 82 -21.03 26.91 21.10
C GLY A 82 -21.03 27.34 19.63
N GLY A 83 -21.06 26.42 18.67
CA GLY A 83 -21.23 26.76 17.25
C GLY A 83 -22.18 25.82 16.51
N GLN A 84 -23.09 26.37 15.68
CA GLN A 84 -23.96 25.64 14.76
C GLN A 84 -23.34 25.57 13.37
N LEU A 85 -23.08 24.38 12.83
CA LEU A 85 -22.71 24.19 11.43
C LEU A 85 -23.96 24.06 10.55
N VAL A 86 -24.23 25.07 9.74
CA VAL A 86 -25.44 25.14 8.89
C VAL A 86 -25.26 24.39 7.55
N ARG A 87 -24.03 23.99 7.17
CA ARG A 87 -23.66 23.08 6.06
C ARG A 87 -22.13 22.97 6.03
N GLY A 88 -21.58 21.75 6.08
CA GLY A 88 -20.13 21.56 6.00
C GLY A 88 -19.65 20.25 6.57
N PHE A 89 -18.38 20.22 6.97
CA PHE A 89 -17.78 19.13 7.71
C PHE A 89 -16.91 19.72 8.83
N GLU A 90 -16.77 18.99 9.93
CA GLU A 90 -15.92 19.33 11.07
C GLU A 90 -15.10 18.13 11.46
N VAL A 91 -13.91 18.37 11.99
CA VAL A 91 -13.05 17.33 12.54
C VAL A 91 -13.12 17.39 14.06
N VAL A 92 -13.37 16.24 14.67
CA VAL A 92 -13.50 16.12 16.12
C VAL A 92 -12.20 15.52 16.65
N GLN A 93 -11.52 16.28 17.49
CA GLN A 93 -10.20 15.92 18.01
C GLN A 93 -10.25 14.74 19.00
N TYR A 94 -11.30 14.64 19.81
CA TYR A 94 -11.41 13.65 20.88
C TYR A 94 -12.49 12.60 20.62
N THR A 95 -12.18 11.33 20.90
CA THR A 95 -13.05 10.16 20.65
C THR A 95 -14.43 10.26 21.32
N ASN A 96 -14.49 10.83 22.53
CA ASN A 96 -15.75 11.03 23.27
C ASN A 96 -16.71 12.00 22.56
N GLY A 97 -16.20 12.84 21.66
CA GLY A 97 -16.99 13.75 20.85
C GLY A 97 -17.59 13.11 19.60
N CYS A 98 -17.15 11.92 19.19
CA CYS A 98 -17.58 11.30 17.93
C CYS A 98 -18.96 10.62 18.02
N SER A 99 -19.36 10.13 19.20
CA SER A 99 -20.63 9.42 19.42
C SER A 99 -21.80 10.36 19.73
N GLY A 100 -21.53 11.60 20.12
CA GLY A 100 -22.54 12.60 20.51
C GLY A 100 -22.99 13.54 19.40
N VAL A 101 -22.50 13.36 18.16
CA VAL A 101 -22.79 14.28 17.05
C VAL A 101 -23.81 13.67 16.10
N GLU A 102 -24.87 14.43 15.79
CA GLU A 102 -25.82 14.07 14.75
C GLU A 102 -25.22 14.31 13.35
N GLY A 103 -25.02 13.24 12.59
CA GLY A 103 -24.51 13.34 11.22
C GLY A 103 -23.87 12.05 10.72
N ILE A 104 -23.27 12.15 9.53
CA ILE A 104 -22.46 11.09 8.95
C ILE A 104 -21.06 11.20 9.57
N VAL A 105 -20.69 10.20 10.35
CA VAL A 105 -19.37 10.12 11.01
C VAL A 105 -18.46 9.18 10.22
N ALA A 106 -17.22 9.63 10.02
CA ALA A 106 -16.14 8.86 9.39
C ALA A 106 -14.94 8.80 10.34
N TYR A 107 -14.36 7.61 10.48
CA TYR A 107 -13.19 7.36 11.33
C TYR A 107 -11.94 7.17 10.46
N PRO A 108 -10.74 7.53 10.97
CA PRO A 108 -9.50 7.29 10.25
C PRO A 108 -9.25 5.80 10.01
N GLY A 109 -8.49 5.49 8.96
CA GLY A 109 -8.22 4.13 8.51
C GLY A 109 -9.23 3.58 7.50
N TYR A 110 -9.05 2.30 7.13
CA TYR A 110 -9.85 1.68 6.07
C TYR A 110 -11.07 0.95 6.63
N THR A 111 -12.15 1.00 5.87
CA THR A 111 -13.33 0.12 5.98
C THR A 111 -13.29 -0.95 4.89
N TYR A 112 -14.05 -2.04 5.04
CA TYR A 112 -14.19 -3.04 3.97
C TYR A 112 -14.69 -2.43 2.65
N VAL A 113 -15.61 -1.46 2.72
CA VAL A 113 -16.13 -0.74 1.54
C VAL A 113 -15.01 0.00 0.83
N SER A 114 -14.21 0.76 1.58
CA SER A 114 -13.10 1.52 1.01
C SER A 114 -11.99 0.60 0.50
N GLU A 115 -11.67 -0.48 1.21
CA GLU A 115 -10.62 -1.42 0.84
C GLU A 115 -10.94 -2.12 -0.49
N ILE A 116 -12.18 -2.61 -0.65
CA ILE A 116 -12.66 -3.17 -1.91
C ILE A 116 -12.71 -2.07 -3.00
N GLY A 117 -13.20 -0.88 -2.67
CA GLY A 117 -13.27 0.24 -3.61
C GLY A 117 -11.92 0.64 -4.18
N TYR A 118 -10.91 0.78 -3.32
CA TYR A 118 -9.54 1.09 -3.73
C TYR A 118 -8.89 -0.04 -4.51
N ALA A 119 -9.15 -1.31 -4.16
CA ALA A 119 -8.68 -2.46 -4.94
C ALA A 119 -9.27 -2.45 -6.37
N LEU A 120 -10.56 -2.15 -6.52
CA LEU A 120 -11.21 -2.04 -7.83
C LEU A 120 -10.63 -0.86 -8.65
N ILE A 121 -10.44 0.30 -8.02
CA ILE A 121 -9.79 1.46 -8.66
C ILE A 121 -8.38 1.09 -9.12
N LEU A 122 -7.60 0.40 -8.28
CA LEU A 122 -6.25 -0.05 -8.63
C LEU A 122 -6.28 -0.93 -9.87
N VAL A 123 -7.14 -1.96 -9.93
CA VAL A 123 -7.28 -2.84 -11.10
C VAL A 123 -7.55 -2.04 -12.37
N LEU A 124 -8.49 -1.08 -12.34
CA LEU A 124 -8.80 -0.20 -13.47
C LEU A 124 -7.59 0.65 -13.89
N LEU A 125 -6.85 1.20 -12.91
CA LEU A 125 -5.64 1.97 -13.17
C LEU A 125 -4.54 1.12 -13.80
N LEU A 126 -4.39 -0.16 -13.44
CA LEU A 126 -3.41 -1.04 -14.07
C LEU A 126 -3.65 -1.22 -15.57
N PHE A 127 -4.92 -1.37 -15.99
CA PHE A 127 -5.25 -1.40 -17.41
C PHE A 127 -4.90 -0.08 -18.12
N ALA A 128 -5.19 1.07 -17.48
CA ALA A 128 -4.83 2.38 -18.02
C ALA A 128 -3.31 2.52 -18.17
N VAL A 129 -2.53 2.11 -17.16
CA VAL A 129 -1.07 2.15 -17.16
C VAL A 129 -0.49 1.24 -18.24
N ALA A 130 -0.98 0.00 -18.35
CA ALA A 130 -0.55 -0.93 -19.40
C ALA A 130 -0.73 -0.34 -20.80
N LYS A 131 -1.88 0.31 -21.04
CA LYS A 131 -2.18 0.98 -22.31
C LYS A 131 -1.27 2.18 -22.57
N VAL A 132 -1.01 3.00 -21.55
CA VAL A 132 -0.08 4.14 -21.66
C VAL A 132 1.33 3.66 -21.96
N PHE A 133 1.83 2.66 -21.24
CA PHE A 133 3.18 2.12 -21.43
C PHE A 133 3.36 1.50 -22.80
N SER A 134 2.35 0.74 -23.27
CA SER A 134 2.31 0.21 -24.63
C SER A 134 2.39 1.31 -25.68
N ARG A 135 1.63 2.41 -25.53
CA ARG A 135 1.68 3.56 -26.46
C ARG A 135 3.02 4.30 -26.43
N MET A 136 3.69 4.33 -25.28
CA MET A 136 4.98 5.00 -25.13
C MET A 136 6.16 4.13 -25.59
N GLY A 137 5.93 2.87 -25.93
CA GLY A 137 6.99 1.92 -26.27
C GLY A 137 7.83 1.47 -25.07
N ILE A 138 7.32 1.64 -23.85
CA ILE A 138 7.98 1.19 -22.62
C ILE A 138 7.80 -0.31 -22.50
N LYS A 139 8.91 -1.05 -22.42
CA LYS A 139 8.88 -2.51 -22.24
C LYS A 139 8.60 -2.85 -20.77
N LEU A 140 7.55 -3.63 -20.54
CA LEU A 140 7.25 -4.25 -19.25
C LEU A 140 8.12 -5.49 -19.09
N ASP A 141 9.38 -5.29 -18.70
CA ASP A 141 10.37 -6.35 -18.55
C ASP A 141 10.96 -6.39 -17.12
N LYS A 142 11.82 -7.39 -16.89
CA LYS A 142 12.56 -7.55 -15.63
C LYS A 142 13.38 -6.30 -15.29
N GLN A 143 13.96 -5.60 -16.25
CA GLN A 143 14.79 -4.41 -15.99
C GLN A 143 13.94 -3.28 -15.41
N LEU A 144 12.72 -3.09 -15.91
CA LEU A 144 11.78 -2.12 -15.37
C LEU A 144 11.41 -2.44 -13.92
N VAL A 145 11.16 -3.72 -13.59
CA VAL A 145 10.87 -4.14 -12.20
C VAL A 145 11.96 -3.66 -11.24
N PHE A 146 13.22 -4.00 -11.52
CA PHE A 146 14.35 -3.60 -10.67
C PHE A 146 14.56 -2.08 -10.64
N SER A 147 14.27 -1.39 -11.75
CA SER A 147 14.37 0.07 -11.83
C SER A 147 13.33 0.78 -10.94
N LEU A 148 12.21 0.13 -10.64
CA LEU A 148 11.12 0.67 -9.83
C LEU A 148 11.24 0.37 -8.33
N ILE A 149 12.07 -0.59 -7.91
CA ILE A 149 12.29 -0.94 -6.49
C ILE A 149 12.62 0.29 -5.62
N PRO A 150 13.55 1.19 -6.03
CA PRO A 150 13.84 2.37 -5.22
C PRO A 150 12.63 3.27 -4.99
N TYR A 151 11.71 3.40 -5.96
CA TYR A 151 10.49 4.20 -5.79
C TYR A 151 9.53 3.59 -4.77
N MET A 152 9.47 2.26 -4.68
CA MET A 152 8.65 1.58 -3.67
C MET A 152 9.22 1.80 -2.26
N LEU A 153 10.55 1.76 -2.11
CA LEU A 153 11.24 2.11 -0.87
C LEU A 153 11.03 3.60 -0.52
N PHE A 154 11.20 4.49 -1.49
CA PHE A 154 10.95 5.93 -1.33
C PHE A 154 9.51 6.19 -0.88
N GLY A 155 8.51 5.55 -1.50
CA GLY A 155 7.11 5.71 -1.13
C GLY A 155 6.81 5.27 0.30
N GLY A 156 7.39 4.14 0.73
CA GLY A 156 7.29 3.69 2.13
C GLY A 156 7.95 4.67 3.11
N ALA A 157 9.15 5.15 2.81
CA ALA A 157 9.86 6.12 3.65
C ALA A 157 9.19 7.50 3.68
N LEU A 158 8.64 7.95 2.56
CA LEU A 158 7.90 9.22 2.46
C LEU A 158 6.65 9.20 3.36
N ARG A 159 6.01 8.04 3.52
CA ARG A 159 4.89 7.87 4.46
C ARG A 159 5.29 8.05 5.92
N VAL A 160 6.53 7.72 6.26
CA VAL A 160 7.05 7.88 7.63
C VAL A 160 7.26 9.36 7.97
N VAL A 161 7.51 10.21 6.98
CA VAL A 161 7.52 11.67 7.20
C VAL A 161 6.15 12.15 7.68
N GLU A 162 5.07 11.58 7.15
CA GLU A 162 3.74 11.90 7.63
C GLU A 162 3.45 11.28 8.99
N ASP A 163 3.84 10.01 9.21
CA ASP A 163 3.71 9.39 10.53
C ASP A 163 4.48 10.20 11.60
N ALA A 164 5.61 10.84 11.23
CA ALA A 164 6.37 11.72 12.13
C ALA A 164 5.59 12.99 12.51
N ASN A 165 4.72 13.49 11.63
CA ASN A 165 3.89 14.66 11.94
C ASN A 165 2.81 14.31 12.98
N ASP A 166 2.31 13.06 12.98
CA ASP A 166 1.26 12.59 13.91
C ASP A 166 1.73 12.53 15.38
N ILE A 167 3.04 12.40 15.62
CA ILE A 167 3.61 12.33 16.97
C ILE A 167 3.94 13.72 17.56
N VAL A 168 3.81 14.79 16.77
CA VAL A 168 4.11 16.15 17.21
C VAL A 168 3.03 16.65 18.18
N PRO A 169 3.39 17.16 19.37
CA PRO A 169 2.42 17.73 20.29
C PRO A 169 1.64 18.90 19.68
N ILE A 170 0.36 19.00 20.04
CA ILE A 170 -0.54 20.07 19.59
C ILE A 170 0.09 21.45 19.90
N GLY A 171 0.29 22.27 18.86
CA GLY A 171 0.84 23.63 18.97
C GLY A 171 2.28 23.78 18.49
N VAL A 172 2.96 22.69 18.10
CA VAL A 172 4.25 22.72 17.40
C VAL A 172 3.99 22.53 15.90
N GLU A 173 4.65 23.32 15.05
CA GLU A 173 4.48 23.22 13.60
C GLU A 173 5.05 21.89 13.08
N ALA A 174 4.18 21.07 12.49
CA ALA A 174 4.58 19.90 11.72
C ALA A 174 5.39 20.32 10.49
N THR A 175 6.31 19.47 10.03
CA THR A 175 7.16 19.82 8.88
C THR A 175 6.32 19.95 7.61
N ILE A 176 5.28 19.14 7.48
CA ILE A 176 4.29 19.22 6.42
C ILE A 176 2.92 19.24 7.09
N GLY A 177 2.35 20.43 7.26
CA GLY A 177 1.01 20.58 7.83
C GLY A 177 -0.12 20.37 6.81
N TYR A 178 -1.34 20.28 7.34
CA TYR A 178 -2.55 20.35 6.54
C TYR A 178 -2.62 21.69 5.76
N PRO A 179 -3.01 21.69 4.47
CA PRO A 179 -3.59 20.59 3.69
C PRO A 179 -2.59 19.78 2.85
N LEU A 180 -1.29 20.09 2.88
CA LEU A 180 -0.30 19.47 1.99
C LEU A 180 -0.03 18.01 2.35
N ASN A 181 -0.11 17.68 3.64
CA ASN A 181 0.08 16.32 4.13
C ASN A 181 -0.92 15.29 3.57
N ILE A 182 -2.10 15.72 3.10
CA ILE A 182 -3.07 14.86 2.40
C ILE A 182 -2.41 14.08 1.25
N LEU A 183 -1.44 14.69 0.55
CA LEU A 183 -0.74 14.04 -0.56
C LEU A 183 0.13 12.85 -0.10
N LEU A 184 0.48 12.81 1.18
CA LEU A 184 1.26 11.75 1.82
C LEU A 184 0.36 10.76 2.57
N ILE A 185 -0.96 10.97 2.59
CA ILE A 185 -1.90 10.11 3.32
C ILE A 185 -2.38 8.95 2.45
N SER A 186 -2.59 7.79 3.06
CA SER A 186 -3.13 6.64 2.36
C SER A 186 -4.64 6.81 2.13
N PRO A 187 -5.16 6.48 0.93
CA PRO A 187 -4.43 5.95 -0.24
C PRO A 187 -3.92 7.01 -1.22
N VAL A 188 -4.13 8.31 -0.98
CA VAL A 188 -3.71 9.41 -1.87
C VAL A 188 -2.23 9.33 -2.25
N VAL A 189 -1.37 8.93 -1.31
CA VAL A 189 0.07 8.72 -1.53
C VAL A 189 0.37 7.77 -2.70
N TYR A 190 -0.48 6.78 -2.98
CA TYR A 190 -0.28 5.89 -4.13
C TYR A 190 -0.41 6.65 -5.45
N GLY A 191 -1.35 7.62 -5.51
CA GLY A 191 -1.49 8.53 -6.64
C GLY A 191 -0.31 9.51 -6.74
N THR A 192 0.13 10.07 -5.61
CA THR A 192 1.32 10.93 -5.55
C THR A 192 2.56 10.19 -6.07
N MET A 193 2.81 8.99 -5.57
CA MET A 193 3.93 8.15 -5.97
C MET A 193 3.83 7.69 -7.42
N PHE A 194 2.62 7.42 -7.91
CA PHE A 194 2.39 7.14 -9.32
C PHE A 194 2.81 8.33 -10.20
N LEU A 195 2.41 9.56 -9.84
CA LEU A 195 2.80 10.76 -10.59
C LEU A 195 4.31 11.00 -10.53
N VAL A 196 4.93 10.89 -9.35
CA VAL A 196 6.39 11.01 -9.19
C VAL A 196 7.11 9.99 -10.07
N THR A 197 6.69 8.74 -10.03
CA THR A 197 7.29 7.66 -10.83
C THR A 197 7.06 7.87 -12.32
N MET A 198 5.87 8.30 -12.73
CA MET A 198 5.55 8.59 -14.14
C MET A 198 6.41 9.74 -14.68
N ILE A 199 6.57 10.82 -13.92
CA ILE A 199 7.45 11.93 -14.28
C ILE A 199 8.89 11.44 -14.42
N ALA A 200 9.37 10.61 -13.48
CA ALA A 200 10.71 10.06 -13.56
C ALA A 200 10.90 9.16 -14.79
N ILE A 201 9.92 8.32 -15.13
CA ILE A 201 9.92 7.51 -16.36
C ILE A 201 10.00 8.42 -17.60
N LEU A 202 9.19 9.48 -17.66
CA LEU A 202 9.18 10.42 -18.79
C LEU A 202 10.53 11.14 -18.93
N VAL A 203 11.11 11.59 -17.82
CA VAL A 203 12.45 12.20 -17.78
C VAL A 203 13.49 11.19 -18.26
N SER A 204 13.47 9.96 -17.75
CA SER A 204 14.40 8.90 -18.14
C SER A 204 14.34 8.56 -19.62
N VAL A 205 13.13 8.44 -20.18
CA VAL A 205 12.93 8.21 -21.63
C VAL A 205 13.41 9.41 -22.44
N LYS A 206 13.20 10.64 -21.95
CA LYS A 206 13.70 11.85 -22.61
C LYS A 206 15.24 11.89 -22.62
N LEU A 207 15.89 11.55 -21.51
CA LEU A 207 17.36 11.51 -21.40
C LEU A 207 17.97 10.48 -22.36
N GLU A 208 17.35 9.30 -22.47
CA GLU A 208 17.76 8.26 -23.43
C GLU A 208 17.61 8.75 -24.88
N ARG A 209 16.48 9.38 -25.23
CA ARG A 209 16.25 9.96 -26.57
C ARG A 209 17.23 11.08 -26.92
N MET A 210 17.72 11.81 -25.92
CA MET A 210 18.75 12.84 -26.09
C MET A 210 20.17 12.26 -26.20
N GLY A 211 20.35 10.95 -26.03
CA GLY A 211 21.66 10.31 -26.05
C GLY A 211 22.52 10.61 -24.81
N LEU A 212 21.92 11.12 -23.72
CA LEU A 212 22.63 11.41 -22.47
C LEU A 212 22.85 10.16 -21.61
N VAL A 213 22.04 9.12 -21.82
CA VAL A 213 22.15 7.82 -21.13
C VAL A 213 21.88 6.68 -22.11
N ASP A 214 22.60 5.57 -21.98
CA ASP A 214 22.45 4.41 -22.87
C ASP A 214 21.07 3.74 -22.79
N LYS A 215 20.49 3.72 -21.57
CA LYS A 215 19.23 3.03 -21.27
C LYS A 215 18.42 3.83 -20.26
N TYR A 216 17.14 4.05 -20.53
CA TYR A 216 16.26 4.80 -19.61
C TYR A 216 16.21 4.14 -18.22
N ASN A 217 16.23 2.80 -18.12
CA ASN A 217 16.22 2.04 -16.86
C ASN A 217 17.32 2.48 -15.87
N ARG A 218 18.53 2.77 -16.36
CA ARG A 218 19.65 3.22 -15.50
C ARG A 218 19.35 4.57 -14.87
N SER A 219 18.89 5.53 -15.66
CA SER A 219 18.51 6.84 -15.16
C SER A 219 17.29 6.76 -14.22
N LEU A 220 16.33 5.89 -14.52
CA LEU A 220 15.14 5.68 -13.69
C LEU A 220 15.53 5.15 -12.30
N PHE A 221 16.37 4.12 -12.27
CA PHE A 221 16.92 3.57 -11.03
C PHE A 221 17.72 4.61 -10.25
N ALA A 222 18.56 5.40 -10.93
CA ALA A 222 19.37 6.44 -10.30
C ALA A 222 18.52 7.54 -9.67
N ILE A 223 17.49 8.04 -10.37
CA ILE A 223 16.54 9.04 -9.82
C ILE A 223 15.85 8.47 -8.58
N GLY A 224 15.30 7.25 -8.68
CA GLY A 224 14.61 6.62 -7.56
C GLY A 224 15.53 6.41 -6.35
N SER A 225 16.76 5.97 -6.59
CA SER A 225 17.77 5.78 -5.54
C SER A 225 18.19 7.10 -4.91
N GLY A 226 18.29 8.17 -5.70
CA GLY A 226 18.53 9.52 -5.22
C GLY A 226 17.38 10.03 -4.33
N LEU A 227 16.13 9.81 -4.72
CA LEU A 227 14.95 10.13 -3.90
C LEU A 227 14.95 9.34 -2.59
N THR A 228 15.22 8.04 -2.63
CA THR A 228 15.33 7.19 -1.43
C THR A 228 16.46 7.65 -0.53
N GLY A 229 17.64 7.96 -1.08
CA GLY A 229 18.76 8.49 -0.30
C GLY A 229 18.40 9.82 0.37
N ALA A 230 17.80 10.74 -0.39
CA ALA A 230 17.39 12.05 0.12
C ALA A 230 16.36 11.94 1.26
N ILE A 231 15.34 11.08 1.14
CA ILE A 231 14.35 10.92 2.20
C ILE A 231 14.94 10.23 3.43
N LEU A 232 15.84 9.27 3.27
CA LEU A 232 16.53 8.64 4.40
C LEU A 232 17.47 9.63 5.11
N CYS A 233 18.15 10.51 4.38
CA CYS A 233 18.92 11.61 4.96
C CYS A 233 18.02 12.58 5.74
N TYR A 234 16.84 12.91 5.20
CA TYR A 234 15.86 13.73 5.90
C TYR A 234 15.33 13.07 7.19
N LEU A 235 14.99 11.78 7.15
CA LEU A 235 14.60 11.02 8.34
C LEU A 235 15.74 10.93 9.37
N GLY A 236 16.99 10.75 8.92
CA GLY A 236 18.17 10.80 9.78
C GLY A 236 18.39 12.19 10.40
N TRP A 237 18.07 13.26 9.68
CA TRP A 237 18.07 14.62 10.23
C TRP A 237 16.97 14.83 11.28
N LEU A 238 15.78 14.22 11.10
CA LEU A 238 14.71 14.25 12.11
C LEU A 238 15.16 13.60 13.42
N VAL A 239 15.83 12.46 13.38
CA VAL A 239 16.40 11.79 14.58
C VAL A 239 17.30 12.75 15.38
N LEU A 240 18.09 13.58 14.70
CA LEU A 240 19.02 14.50 15.35
C LEU A 240 18.37 15.79 15.83
N SER A 241 17.24 16.17 15.24
CA SER A 241 16.63 17.49 15.42
C SER A 241 15.38 17.46 16.29
N TRP A 242 14.67 16.34 16.32
CA TRP A 242 13.38 16.22 17.00
C TRP A 242 13.53 15.35 18.26
N PRO A 243 13.20 15.89 19.44
CA PRO A 243 13.42 15.19 20.71
C PRO A 243 12.52 13.97 20.92
N HIS A 244 11.59 13.69 20.01
CA HIS A 244 10.59 12.62 20.13
C HIS A 244 10.77 11.56 19.02
N VAL A 245 11.78 11.71 18.16
CA VAL A 245 12.18 10.74 17.16
C VAL A 245 13.42 10.04 17.66
N TYR A 246 13.40 8.72 17.71
CA TYR A 246 14.46 7.89 18.25
C TYR A 246 15.15 7.08 17.15
N LEU A 247 16.15 6.28 17.51
CA LEU A 247 16.84 5.40 16.56
C LEU A 247 17.16 4.05 17.20
N TYR A 248 16.36 3.04 16.86
CA TYR A 248 16.45 1.67 17.36
C TYR A 248 16.96 0.74 16.25
N LEU A 249 18.28 0.73 16.04
CA LEU A 249 18.91 -0.05 14.97
C LEU A 249 18.77 -1.57 15.19
N GLU A 250 18.57 -2.01 16.43
CA GLU A 250 18.27 -3.39 16.78
C GLU A 250 16.98 -3.89 16.12
N ILE A 251 15.97 -3.03 15.97
CA ILE A 251 14.72 -3.38 15.26
C ILE A 251 15.04 -3.62 13.79
N ALA A 252 15.81 -2.73 13.15
CA ALA A 252 16.20 -2.89 11.76
C ALA A 252 16.97 -4.19 11.53
N LEU A 253 17.91 -4.50 12.43
CA LEU A 253 18.69 -5.72 12.37
C LEU A 253 17.78 -6.95 12.45
N VAL A 254 16.89 -7.02 13.44
CA VAL A 254 15.98 -8.15 13.65
C VAL A 254 15.05 -8.32 12.44
N VAL A 255 14.42 -7.25 11.96
CA VAL A 255 13.49 -7.31 10.82
C VAL A 255 14.20 -7.75 9.55
N LEU A 256 15.34 -7.15 9.19
CA LEU A 256 16.04 -7.45 7.95
C LEU A 256 16.66 -8.86 7.97
N VAL A 257 17.22 -9.29 9.11
CA VAL A 257 17.80 -10.63 9.26
C VAL A 257 16.70 -11.69 9.20
N MET A 258 15.62 -11.55 9.97
CA MET A 258 14.50 -12.52 9.93
C MET A 258 13.87 -12.58 8.53
N THR A 259 13.62 -11.43 7.91
CA THR A 259 13.10 -11.36 6.54
C THR A 259 13.98 -12.12 5.56
N THR A 260 15.28 -11.87 5.62
CA THR A 260 16.25 -12.51 4.72
C THR A 260 16.36 -14.01 4.97
N ILE A 261 16.40 -14.46 6.23
CA ILE A 261 16.46 -15.88 6.59
C ILE A 261 15.22 -16.62 6.09
N ILE A 262 14.02 -16.11 6.39
CA ILE A 262 12.75 -16.72 5.98
C ILE A 262 12.65 -16.75 4.45
N THR A 263 12.99 -15.63 3.78
CA THR A 263 13.00 -15.55 2.31
C THR A 263 13.93 -16.59 1.70
N MET A 264 15.18 -16.67 2.17
CA MET A 264 16.17 -17.60 1.64
C MET A 264 15.81 -19.06 1.93
N PHE A 265 15.19 -19.33 3.08
CA PHE A 265 14.65 -20.66 3.40
C PHE A 265 13.53 -21.05 2.42
N LEU A 266 12.49 -20.23 2.29
CA LEU A 266 11.37 -20.50 1.39
C LEU A 266 11.81 -20.57 -0.08
N TRP A 267 12.68 -19.68 -0.52
CA TRP A 267 13.24 -19.68 -1.87
C TRP A 267 13.95 -21.00 -2.18
N ARG A 268 14.79 -21.50 -1.25
CA ARG A 268 15.44 -22.82 -1.42
C ARG A 268 14.44 -23.97 -1.48
N VAL A 269 13.36 -23.91 -0.70
CA VAL A 269 12.31 -24.94 -0.69
C VAL A 269 11.56 -24.98 -2.02
N ILE A 270 11.23 -23.83 -2.60
CA ILE A 270 10.47 -23.76 -3.86
C ILE A 270 11.35 -23.90 -5.11
N ASN A 271 12.64 -23.57 -5.02
CA ASN A 271 13.60 -23.64 -6.12
C ASN A 271 14.56 -24.84 -6.02
N ARG A 272 14.15 -25.88 -5.28
CA ARG A 272 14.87 -27.17 -5.24
C ARG A 272 14.84 -27.86 -6.60
N GLU A 273 15.84 -28.70 -6.85
CA GLU A 273 15.91 -29.49 -8.07
C GLU A 273 14.60 -30.27 -8.32
N GLY A 274 14.10 -30.20 -9.55
CA GLY A 274 12.83 -30.82 -9.96
C GLY A 274 11.57 -30.00 -9.69
N SER A 275 11.67 -28.83 -9.05
CA SER A 275 10.54 -27.91 -8.87
C SER A 275 10.46 -26.90 -10.02
N THR A 276 9.31 -26.83 -10.70
CA THR A 276 9.03 -25.86 -11.76
C THR A 276 8.39 -24.56 -11.25
N MET A 277 8.14 -24.46 -9.94
CA MET A 277 7.31 -23.41 -9.34
C MET A 277 7.87 -21.99 -9.56
N ALA A 278 9.20 -21.83 -9.55
CA ALA A 278 9.85 -20.53 -9.67
C ALA A 278 10.37 -20.20 -11.08
N GLU A 279 10.21 -21.13 -12.05
CA GLU A 279 10.80 -20.98 -13.39
C GLU A 279 10.25 -19.75 -14.15
N GLY A 280 8.96 -19.45 -13.99
CA GLY A 280 8.33 -18.31 -14.67
C GLY A 280 8.76 -16.95 -14.14
N VAL A 281 8.81 -16.80 -12.81
CA VAL A 281 9.14 -15.52 -12.16
C VAL A 281 10.65 -15.27 -12.09
N GLY A 282 11.48 -16.32 -12.05
CA GLY A 282 12.92 -16.21 -11.83
C GLY A 282 13.26 -15.34 -10.62
N GLU A 283 14.30 -14.52 -10.72
CA GLU A 283 14.73 -13.60 -9.65
C GLU A 283 13.66 -12.62 -9.17
N ILE A 284 12.64 -12.30 -9.99
CA ILE A 284 11.53 -11.44 -9.56
C ILE A 284 10.76 -12.12 -8.42
N GLY A 285 10.66 -13.46 -8.44
CA GLY A 285 10.04 -14.25 -7.38
C GLY A 285 10.74 -14.07 -6.02
N LEU A 286 12.08 -13.96 -6.02
CA LEU A 286 12.84 -13.70 -4.79
C LEU A 286 12.48 -12.33 -4.21
N VAL A 287 12.34 -11.30 -5.07
CA VAL A 287 11.93 -9.95 -4.67
C VAL A 287 10.50 -9.94 -4.15
N VAL A 288 9.58 -10.68 -4.79
CA VAL A 288 8.18 -10.84 -4.34
C VAL A 288 8.14 -11.44 -2.92
N LEU A 289 8.86 -12.55 -2.68
CA LEU A 289 8.96 -13.15 -1.35
C LEU A 289 9.51 -12.15 -0.34
N TRP A 290 10.68 -11.56 -0.64
CA TRP A 290 11.35 -10.66 0.29
C TRP A 290 10.45 -9.47 0.66
N SER A 291 9.74 -8.90 -0.32
CA SER A 291 8.86 -7.75 -0.12
C SER A 291 7.66 -8.07 0.78
N GLN A 292 7.01 -9.22 0.58
CA GLN A 292 5.84 -9.61 1.39
C GLN A 292 6.26 -10.08 2.79
N ILE A 293 7.41 -10.74 2.91
CA ILE A 293 7.96 -11.16 4.19
C ILE A 293 8.45 -9.96 4.98
N LEU A 294 9.07 -8.96 4.35
CA LEU A 294 9.46 -7.71 5.02
C LEU A 294 8.26 -7.06 5.70
N ASP A 295 7.15 -6.95 4.99
CA ASP A 295 5.89 -6.42 5.51
C ASP A 295 5.37 -7.24 6.70
N GLY A 296 5.31 -8.56 6.53
CA GLY A 296 4.87 -9.45 7.60
C GLY A 296 5.75 -9.38 8.86
N VAL A 297 7.07 -9.37 8.69
CA VAL A 297 8.04 -9.34 9.79
C VAL A 297 8.07 -7.97 10.45
N ALA A 298 8.08 -6.87 9.68
CA ALA A 298 8.03 -5.53 10.24
C ALA A 298 6.75 -5.30 11.06
N ASN A 299 5.62 -5.83 10.59
CA ASN A 299 4.35 -5.78 11.30
C ASN A 299 4.39 -6.58 12.62
N VAL A 300 4.87 -7.82 12.59
CA VAL A 300 5.03 -8.66 13.80
C VAL A 300 5.97 -8.01 14.81
N VAL A 301 7.12 -7.54 14.36
CA VAL A 301 8.10 -6.92 15.24
C VAL A 301 7.54 -5.62 15.82
N GLY A 302 6.97 -4.78 14.97
CA GLY A 302 6.39 -3.48 15.31
C GLY A 302 5.25 -3.56 16.32
N ILE A 303 4.37 -4.56 16.20
CA ILE A 303 3.20 -4.73 17.09
C ILE A 303 3.58 -5.48 18.37
N ASP A 304 4.27 -6.62 18.27
CA ASP A 304 4.40 -7.53 19.42
C ASP A 304 5.76 -7.48 20.12
N TRP A 305 6.85 -7.17 19.40
CA TRP A 305 8.22 -7.40 19.90
C TRP A 305 8.99 -6.13 20.21
N VAL A 306 8.57 -4.97 19.71
CA VAL A 306 9.20 -3.66 19.95
C VAL A 306 9.48 -3.42 21.44
N TYR A 307 8.50 -3.62 22.32
CA TYR A 307 8.67 -3.43 23.76
C TYR A 307 9.75 -4.35 24.34
N ARG A 308 9.78 -5.62 23.91
CA ARG A 308 10.73 -6.62 24.39
C ARG A 308 12.15 -6.37 23.90
N LEU A 309 12.29 -5.94 22.65
CA LEU A 309 13.59 -5.74 22.01
C LEU A 309 14.27 -4.46 22.48
N THR A 310 13.49 -3.39 22.69
CA THR A 310 14.03 -2.06 23.05
C THR A 310 14.03 -1.78 24.55
N SER A 311 13.45 -2.68 25.36
CA SER A 311 13.35 -2.55 26.82
C SER A 311 12.71 -1.22 27.29
N GLY A 312 11.71 -0.72 26.57
CA GLY A 312 11.00 0.50 27.00
C GLY A 312 10.16 1.25 25.96
N MET A 313 10.28 0.95 24.65
CA MET A 313 9.41 1.60 23.67
C MET A 313 7.96 1.10 23.81
N GLN A 314 7.02 2.03 23.96
CA GLN A 314 5.59 1.73 23.93
C GLN A 314 5.18 1.33 22.50
N GLN A 315 4.20 0.43 22.40
CA GLN A 315 3.68 0.01 21.10
C GLN A 315 3.17 1.22 20.30
N ASN A 316 3.72 1.42 19.11
CA ASN A 316 3.47 2.57 18.24
C ASN A 316 2.84 2.18 16.89
N LEU A 317 2.72 0.88 16.59
CA LEU A 317 2.02 0.39 15.39
C LEU A 317 0.59 -0.08 15.72
N VAL A 318 -0.38 0.49 14.99
CA VAL A 318 -1.79 0.08 15.04
C VAL A 318 -2.25 -0.34 13.64
N PRO A 319 -2.85 -1.54 13.47
CA PRO A 319 -3.33 -1.98 12.17
C PRO A 319 -4.42 -1.07 11.58
N LYS A 320 -4.14 -0.39 10.46
CA LYS A 320 -5.10 0.50 9.77
C LYS A 320 -6.06 -0.22 8.80
N HIS A 321 -5.76 -1.46 8.40
CA HIS A 321 -6.57 -2.25 7.46
C HIS A 321 -7.49 -3.25 8.18
N PRO A 322 -8.77 -3.42 7.77
CA PRO A 322 -9.69 -4.41 8.32
C PRO A 322 -9.14 -5.82 8.34
N ILE A 323 -8.52 -6.27 7.23
CA ILE A 323 -7.95 -7.62 7.14
C ILE A 323 -6.83 -7.79 8.17
N ASN A 324 -5.91 -6.83 8.28
CA ASN A 324 -4.83 -6.91 9.27
C ASN A 324 -5.39 -6.93 10.71
N ARG A 325 -6.34 -6.03 11.03
CA ARG A 325 -7.03 -6.03 12.33
C ARG A 325 -7.66 -7.38 12.67
N GLY A 326 -8.38 -7.99 11.72
CA GLY A 326 -9.00 -9.30 11.93
C GLY A 326 -7.99 -10.42 12.15
N LEU A 327 -6.80 -10.33 11.54
CA LEU A 327 -5.74 -11.32 11.73
C LEU A 327 -5.06 -11.19 13.10
N VAL A 328 -4.86 -9.97 13.58
CA VAL A 328 -4.39 -9.72 14.96
C VAL A 328 -5.44 -10.20 15.97
N GLU A 329 -6.73 -9.99 15.70
CA GLU A 329 -7.82 -10.50 16.54
C GLU A 329 -7.84 -12.03 16.61
N ILE A 330 -7.64 -12.73 15.49
CA ILE A 330 -7.47 -14.19 15.48
C ILE A 330 -6.26 -14.61 16.33
N GLY A 331 -5.13 -13.91 16.20
CA GLY A 331 -3.95 -14.21 17.01
C GLY A 331 -4.15 -13.99 18.50
N SER A 332 -4.99 -13.02 18.88
CA SER A 332 -5.37 -12.79 20.29
C SER A 332 -6.19 -13.94 20.91
N GLN A 333 -6.78 -14.81 20.08
CA GLN A 333 -7.51 -15.99 20.52
C GLN A 333 -6.60 -17.22 20.74
N PHE A 334 -5.29 -17.10 20.46
CA PHE A 334 -4.36 -18.18 20.76
C PHE A 334 -4.19 -18.36 22.28
N PRO A 335 -3.86 -19.57 22.76
CA PRO A 335 -3.63 -19.82 24.18
C PRO A 335 -2.63 -18.84 24.79
N ASP A 336 -2.86 -18.44 26.05
CA ASP A 336 -2.04 -17.44 26.74
C ASP A 336 -0.54 -17.74 26.72
N TRP A 337 -0.16 -19.02 26.81
CA TRP A 337 1.25 -19.41 26.76
C TRP A 337 1.91 -19.11 25.40
N ILE A 338 1.12 -19.07 24.31
CA ILE A 338 1.58 -18.71 22.97
C ILE A 338 1.66 -17.18 22.86
N THR A 339 0.57 -16.48 23.14
CA THR A 339 0.48 -15.02 22.99
C THR A 339 1.48 -14.30 23.90
N ASN A 340 1.75 -14.83 25.09
CA ASN A 340 2.78 -14.31 25.99
C ASN A 340 4.21 -14.54 25.48
N ILE A 341 4.46 -15.44 24.52
CA ILE A 341 5.80 -15.69 23.98
C ILE A 341 5.98 -14.98 22.64
N ILE A 342 5.06 -15.23 21.69
CA ILE A 342 5.22 -14.79 20.31
C ILE A 342 4.41 -13.52 20.01
N GLY A 343 3.34 -13.23 20.75
CA GLY A 343 2.42 -12.13 20.45
C GLY A 343 1.24 -12.54 19.57
N THR A 344 0.59 -11.56 18.93
CA THR A 344 -0.72 -11.69 18.26
C THR A 344 -0.70 -11.48 16.74
N ALA A 345 0.34 -10.86 16.18
CA ALA A 345 0.40 -10.48 14.77
C ALA A 345 0.96 -11.57 13.82
N TRP A 346 1.43 -12.71 14.35
CA TRP A 346 1.99 -13.81 13.55
C TRP A 346 1.10 -14.35 12.42
N PRO A 347 -0.24 -14.44 12.57
CA PRO A 347 -1.11 -14.83 11.47
C PRO A 347 -0.95 -13.96 10.21
N PHE A 348 -0.62 -12.67 10.38
CA PHE A 348 -0.35 -11.76 9.27
C PHE A 348 0.86 -12.19 8.43
N LEU A 349 1.98 -12.51 9.09
CA LEU A 349 3.19 -13.03 8.41
C LEU A 349 2.91 -14.35 7.69
N VAL A 350 2.16 -15.27 8.30
CA VAL A 350 1.80 -16.56 7.68
C VAL A 350 1.01 -16.35 6.39
N ILE A 351 0.02 -15.46 6.43
CA ILE A 351 -0.80 -15.15 5.24
C ILE A 351 0.03 -14.45 4.17
N LYS A 352 0.93 -13.54 4.53
CA LYS A 352 1.85 -12.89 3.60
C LYS A 352 2.77 -13.89 2.90
N MET A 353 3.33 -14.85 3.64
CA MET A 353 4.12 -15.95 3.07
C MET A 353 3.27 -16.80 2.12
N GLY A 354 2.07 -17.21 2.56
CA GLY A 354 1.16 -18.01 1.73
C GLY A 354 0.74 -17.30 0.45
N ALA A 355 0.40 -16.01 0.54
CA ALA A 355 0.03 -15.18 -0.61
C ALA A 355 1.20 -15.02 -1.58
N ALA A 356 2.42 -14.77 -1.10
CA ALA A 356 3.61 -14.64 -1.94
C ALA A 356 3.95 -15.97 -2.66
N LEU A 357 3.84 -17.10 -1.96
CA LEU A 357 4.01 -18.43 -2.56
C LEU A 357 2.92 -18.73 -3.60
N LEU A 358 1.67 -18.37 -3.31
CA LEU A 358 0.56 -18.53 -4.24
C LEU A 358 0.77 -17.70 -5.52
N VAL A 359 1.23 -16.45 -5.39
CA VAL A 359 1.59 -15.58 -6.51
C VAL A 359 2.66 -16.24 -7.37
N ILE A 360 3.76 -16.70 -6.78
CA ILE A 360 4.84 -17.36 -7.52
C ILE A 360 4.35 -18.61 -8.25
N TYR A 361 3.48 -19.39 -7.60
CA TYR A 361 2.88 -20.57 -8.21
C TYR A 361 1.94 -20.25 -9.38
N ILE A 362 1.21 -19.12 -9.32
CA ILE A 362 0.28 -18.70 -10.37
C ILE A 362 1.05 -18.14 -11.57
N PHE A 363 2.05 -17.31 -11.34
CA PHE A 363 2.87 -16.70 -12.39
C PHE A 363 4.03 -17.61 -12.80
N ASP A 364 3.68 -18.84 -13.15
CA ASP A 364 4.63 -19.82 -13.66
C ASP A 364 5.06 -19.50 -15.10
N LYS A 365 5.84 -20.42 -15.67
CA LYS A 365 6.42 -20.26 -17.01
C LYS A 365 5.35 -20.06 -18.08
N GLU A 366 4.24 -20.77 -17.98
CA GLU A 366 3.11 -20.67 -18.93
C GLU A 366 2.51 -19.26 -18.88
N ALA A 367 2.24 -18.72 -17.70
CA ALA A 367 1.72 -17.35 -17.56
C ALA A 367 2.68 -16.28 -18.09
N MET A 368 3.99 -16.51 -17.99
CA MET A 368 5.01 -15.60 -18.52
C MET A 368 5.14 -15.70 -20.05
N GLU A 369 4.91 -16.88 -20.64
CA GLU A 369 4.93 -17.11 -22.09
C GLU A 369 3.65 -16.59 -22.77
N GLU A 370 2.48 -16.78 -22.16
CA GLU A 370 1.19 -16.35 -22.71
C GLU A 370 1.03 -14.82 -22.71
N ASN A 371 1.30 -14.16 -21.57
CA ASN A 371 1.04 -12.73 -21.39
C ASN A 371 2.16 -12.03 -20.59
N PRO A 372 3.40 -11.94 -21.11
CA PRO A 372 4.58 -11.47 -20.36
C PRO A 372 4.40 -10.06 -19.78
N SER A 373 3.88 -9.13 -20.57
CA SER A 373 3.71 -7.74 -20.14
C SER A 373 2.72 -7.61 -18.98
N TRP A 374 1.62 -8.35 -19.02
CA TRP A 374 0.60 -8.31 -17.96
C TRP A 374 1.12 -8.98 -16.68
N THR A 375 1.78 -10.13 -16.83
CA THR A 375 2.44 -10.82 -15.72
C THR A 375 3.47 -9.93 -15.03
N ILE A 376 4.35 -9.26 -15.77
CA ILE A 376 5.33 -8.33 -15.20
C ILE A 376 4.66 -7.15 -14.49
N LEU A 377 3.61 -6.56 -15.07
CA LEU A 377 2.89 -5.46 -14.43
C LEU A 377 2.26 -5.89 -13.09
N LEU A 378 1.64 -7.07 -13.04
CA LEU A 378 1.07 -7.59 -11.80
C LEU A 378 2.16 -7.87 -10.76
N LEU A 379 3.31 -8.43 -11.16
CA LEU A 379 4.44 -8.63 -10.26
C LEU A 379 4.97 -7.29 -9.69
N ILE A 380 5.05 -6.23 -10.50
CA ILE A 380 5.41 -4.87 -10.03
C ILE A 380 4.46 -4.41 -8.91
N VAL A 381 3.15 -4.59 -9.11
CA VAL A 381 2.13 -4.21 -8.12
C VAL A 381 2.25 -5.02 -6.84
N ILE A 382 2.44 -6.34 -6.97
CA ILE A 382 2.58 -7.23 -5.81
C ILE A 382 3.83 -6.88 -5.01
N ILE A 383 4.94 -6.56 -5.66
CA ILE A 383 6.15 -6.06 -4.99
C ILE A 383 5.83 -4.74 -4.29
N ALA A 384 5.18 -3.78 -4.96
CA ALA A 384 4.86 -2.48 -4.37
C ALA A 384 3.94 -2.57 -3.13
N VAL A 385 2.95 -3.47 -3.17
CA VAL A 385 1.99 -3.71 -2.07
C VAL A 385 2.66 -4.38 -0.86
N GLY A 386 3.78 -5.09 -1.03
CA GLY A 386 4.56 -5.60 0.10
C GLY A 386 5.64 -4.62 0.55
N LEU A 387 6.47 -4.17 -0.39
CA LEU A 387 7.67 -3.38 -0.11
C LEU A 387 7.35 -1.99 0.43
N GLY A 388 6.28 -1.34 -0.06
CA GLY A 388 5.86 -0.02 0.42
C GLY A 388 5.45 -0.05 1.89
N PRO A 389 4.42 -0.83 2.28
CA PRO A 389 4.03 -1.01 3.68
C PRO A 389 5.15 -1.57 4.55
N GLY A 390 5.91 -2.57 4.10
CA GLY A 390 7.00 -3.15 4.88
C GLY A 390 8.14 -2.16 5.16
N MET A 391 8.48 -1.30 4.19
CA MET A 391 9.46 -0.24 4.40
C MET A 391 8.94 0.84 5.37
N ARG A 392 7.66 1.19 5.28
CA ARG A 392 7.01 2.13 6.20
C ARG A 392 7.01 1.59 7.63
N ASP A 393 6.52 0.37 7.84
CA ASP A 393 6.41 -0.26 9.15
C ASP A 393 7.80 -0.46 9.78
N LEU A 394 8.80 -0.88 8.98
CA LEU A 394 10.19 -0.99 9.40
C LEU A 394 10.73 0.36 9.90
N LEU A 395 10.67 1.40 9.07
CA LEU A 395 11.23 2.71 9.40
C LEU A 395 10.48 3.37 10.54
N ARG A 396 9.17 3.25 10.60
CA ARG A 396 8.34 3.75 11.69
C ARG A 396 8.75 3.11 13.03
N ALA A 397 8.91 1.79 13.05
CA ALA A 397 9.37 1.07 14.24
C ALA A 397 10.81 1.47 14.63
N VAL A 398 11.73 1.56 13.66
CA VAL A 398 13.13 1.97 13.90
C VAL A 398 13.23 3.39 14.46
N LEU A 399 12.36 4.30 14.01
CA LEU A 399 12.36 5.69 14.43
C LEU A 399 11.52 5.96 15.70
N GLY A 400 10.79 4.96 16.19
CA GLY A 400 9.90 5.11 17.35
C GLY A 400 8.70 6.03 17.09
N ILE A 401 8.21 6.07 15.86
CA ILE A 401 7.12 6.95 15.38
C ILE A 401 5.76 6.23 15.41
#